data_AF-A0A5S5BTS8-F1
#
_entry.id   AF-A0A5S5BTS8-F1
#
_cell.length_a   1.000
_cell.length_b   1.000
_cell.length_c   1.000
_cell.angle_alpha   90.00
_cell.angle_beta   90.00
_cell.angle_gamma   90.00
#
_symmetry.space_group_name_H-M   'P 1'
#
loop_
_entity.id
_entity.type
_entity.pdbx_description
1 polymer ?
#
loop_
_entity_poly.entity_id
_entity_poly.type
_entity_poly.pdbx_seq_one_letter_code
_entity_poly.pdbx_strand_id
1 'polypeptide(L)' 'MKCINCNSIDIGRIGTRQYYCWNCCIEMTIEEDGRMDVFQVEKDGSLSSLNDLFLEEETQPDEPAETAEFSPDDGQRLSG' A
#
# COMPACT_ATOMS: atom_id res chain seq x y z
N MET A 1 13.58 18.07 -9.13
CA MET A 1 13.13 16.94 -8.29
C MET A 1 13.31 15.67 -9.10
N LYS A 2 13.65 14.55 -8.48
CA LYS A 2 13.77 13.25 -9.15
C LYS A 2 12.60 12.36 -8.74
N CYS A 3 12.09 11.58 -9.67
CA CYS A 3 11.00 10.65 -9.40
C CYS A 3 11.49 9.63 -8.36
N ILE A 4 10.70 9.38 -7.33
CA ILE A 4 11.05 8.37 -6.30
C ILE A 4 10.98 6.94 -6.85
N ASN A 5 10.20 6.72 -7.90
CA ASN A 5 10.01 5.39 -8.50
C ASN A 5 11.09 5.04 -9.55
N CYS A 6 11.60 6.03 -10.29
CA CYS A 6 12.49 5.77 -11.41
C CYS A 6 13.63 6.77 -11.58
N ASN A 7 13.81 7.67 -10.61
CA ASN A 7 14.87 8.68 -10.57
C ASN A 7 14.97 9.63 -11.76
N SER A 8 13.98 9.62 -12.67
CA SER A 8 13.94 10.56 -13.78
C SER A 8 13.67 11.99 -13.32
N ILE A 9 14.14 12.95 -14.09
CA ILE A 9 13.93 14.38 -13.86
C ILE A 9 12.64 14.90 -14.52
N ASP A 10 12.01 14.09 -15.37
CA ASP A 10 10.80 14.41 -16.14
C ASP A 10 9.53 14.34 -15.28
N ILE A 11 9.48 15.18 -14.25
CA ILE A 11 8.32 15.34 -13.37
C ILE A 11 7.66 16.68 -13.69
N GLY A 12 6.40 16.63 -14.08
CA GLY A 12 5.55 17.80 -14.28
C GLY A 12 4.72 18.12 -13.04
N ARG A 13 4.49 19.40 -12.76
CA ARG A 13 3.51 19.82 -11.75
C ARG A 13 2.15 19.99 -12.44
N ILE A 14 1.16 19.19 -12.05
CA ILE A 14 -0.20 19.22 -12.61
C ILE A 14 -1.17 20.05 -11.75
N GLY A 15 -0.85 20.27 -10.47
CA GLY A 15 -1.68 21.05 -9.54
C GLY A 15 -0.87 21.75 -8.44
N THR A 16 -1.55 22.35 -7.46
CA THR A 16 -0.89 23.10 -6.37
C THR A 16 0.03 22.21 -5.53
N ARG A 17 -0.28 20.92 -5.42
CA ARG A 17 0.48 19.92 -4.65
C ARG A 17 0.53 18.55 -5.34
N GLN A 18 0.31 18.55 -6.65
CA GLN A 18 0.18 17.34 -7.45
C GLN A 18 1.27 17.33 -8.51
N TYR A 19 1.97 16.20 -8.58
CA TYR A 19 3.14 15.99 -9.43
C TYR A 19 2.95 14.71 -10.23
N TYR A 20 3.32 14.75 -11.50
CA TYR A 20 3.17 13.65 -12.42
C TYR A 20 4.50 13.33 -13.09
N CYS A 21 4.92 12.06 -13.04
CA CYS A 21 6.13 11.61 -13.71
C CYS A 21 5.79 11.07 -15.10
N TRP A 22 6.36 11.69 -16.14
CA TRP A 22 6.15 11.29 -17.53
C TRP A 22 6.79 9.95 -17.90
N ASN A 23 7.87 9.59 -17.21
CA ASN A 23 8.60 8.37 -17.55
C ASN A 23 7.94 7.10 -16.98
N CYS A 24 7.25 7.25 -15.84
CA CYS A 24 6.81 6.12 -15.01
C CYS A 24 5.30 6.14 -14.79
N CYS A 25 4.62 7.12 -15.38
CA CYS A 25 3.18 7.31 -15.34
C CYS A 25 2.66 7.28 -13.91
N ILE A 26 3.37 7.88 -12.96
CA ILE A 26 2.90 7.98 -11.57
C ILE A 26 2.47 9.41 -11.25
N GLU A 27 1.37 9.52 -10.53
CA GLU A 27 0.86 10.73 -9.91
C GLU A 27 1.17 10.71 -8.42
N MET A 28 1.58 11.84 -7.89
CA MET A 28 2.00 12.05 -6.50
C MET A 28 1.31 13.30 -5.97
N THR A 29 0.56 13.17 -4.89
CA THR A 29 -0.16 14.27 -4.25
C THR A 29 0.35 14.44 -2.82
N ILE A 30 0.67 15.68 -2.45
CA ILE A 30 1.16 16.01 -1.11
C ILE A 30 0.07 16.78 -0.36
N GLU A 31 -0.45 16.21 0.71
CA GLU A 31 -1.45 16.83 1.57
C GLU A 31 -0.83 17.87 2.51
N GLU A 32 -1.70 18.64 3.15
CA GLU A 32 -1.33 19.68 4.12
C GLU A 32 -0.79 19.11 5.44
N ASP A 33 -1.25 17.90 5.78
CA ASP A 33 -0.95 17.13 7.00
C ASP A 33 0.38 16.35 6.90
N GLY A 34 1.06 16.40 5.75
CA GLY A 34 2.28 15.64 5.47
C GLY A 34 2.05 14.25 4.85
N ARG A 35 0.80 13.87 4.60
CA ARG A 35 0.46 12.63 3.87
C ARG A 35 0.82 12.78 2.39
N MET A 36 1.32 11.70 1.79
CA MET A 36 1.67 11.68 0.37
C MET A 36 0.99 10.49 -0.29
N ASP A 37 0.04 10.77 -1.18
CA ASP A 37 -0.66 9.75 -1.94
C ASP A 37 0.01 9.55 -3.29
N VAL A 38 0.22 8.29 -3.67
CA VAL A 38 0.84 7.91 -4.95
C VAL A 38 -0.09 7.00 -5.74
N PHE A 39 -0.29 7.32 -7.01
CA PHE A 39 -1.12 6.55 -7.94
C PHE A 39 -0.35 6.23 -9.20
N GLN A 40 -0.34 4.98 -9.63
CA GLN A 40 0.20 4.57 -10.93
C GLN A 40 -0.90 4.60 -11.97
N VAL A 41 -0.64 5.25 -13.09
CA VAL A 41 -1.49 5.22 -14.28
C VAL A 41 -1.06 4.03 -15.14
N GLU A 42 -1.93 3.04 -15.25
CA GLU A 42 -1.75 1.91 -16.16
C GLU A 42 -1.82 2.35 -17.63
N LYS A 43 -1.36 1.48 -18.53
CA LYS A 43 -1.37 1.76 -19.98
C LYS A 43 -2.79 1.99 -20.53
N ASP A 44 -3.80 1.44 -19.86
CA ASP A 44 -5.21 1.61 -20.18
C ASP A 44 -5.80 2.94 -19.64
N GLY A 45 -5.07 3.65 -18.79
CA GLY A 45 -5.53 4.89 -18.13
C GLY A 45 -6.18 4.68 -16.76
N SER A 46 -6.27 3.42 -16.31
CA SER A 46 -6.71 3.09 -14.94
C SER A 46 -5.69 3.55 -13.90
N LEU A 47 -6.16 4.01 -12.73
CA LEU A 47 -5.32 4.42 -11.61
C LEU A 47 -5.21 3.29 -10.58
N SER A 48 -3.99 2.83 -10.30
CA SER A 48 -3.68 1.90 -9.21
C SER A 48 -3.04 2.65 -8.05
N SER A 49 -3.69 2.63 -6.90
CA SER A 49 -3.15 3.22 -5.66
C SER A 49 -1.88 2.49 -5.24
N LEU A 50 -0.74 3.20 -5.21
CA LEU A 50 0.54 2.71 -4.69
C LEU A 50 0.80 3.15 -3.25
N ASN A 51 -0.20 3.75 -2.59
CA ASN A 51 -0.13 4.25 -1.22
C ASN A 51 0.37 3.20 -0.22
N ASP A 52 0.02 1.93 -0.44
CA ASP A 52 0.40 0.78 0.41
C ASP A 52 1.92 0.54 0.48
N LEU A 53 2.68 1.00 -0.53
CA LEU A 53 4.13 0.78 -0.63
C LEU A 53 4.97 1.95 -0.08
N PHE A 54 4.34 3.11 0.13
CA PHE A 54 5.01 4.36 0.50
C PHE A 54 4.52 4.98 1.79
N LEU A 55 3.29 4.65 2.23
CA LEU A 55 2.91 4.89 3.61
C LEU A 55 3.73 3.93 4.46
N GLU A 56 4.65 4.48 5.24
CA GLU A 56 5.21 3.75 6.36
C GLU A 56 4.03 3.16 7.13
N GLU A 57 3.93 1.83 7.07
CA GLU A 57 3.22 1.03 8.05
C GLU A 57 3.66 1.60 9.41
N GLU A 58 2.83 2.46 10.01
CA GLU A 58 2.88 2.68 11.44
C GLU A 58 2.74 1.27 12.00
N THR A 59 3.88 0.71 12.38
CA THR A 59 4.07 -0.62 12.92
C THR A 59 2.78 -1.03 13.61
N GLN A 60 2.12 -2.10 13.17
CA GLN A 60 1.10 -2.77 13.97
C GLN A 60 1.83 -3.79 14.87
N PRO A 61 2.30 -3.44 16.09
CA PRO A 61 2.53 -4.45 17.11
C PRO A 61 1.17 -4.77 17.72
N ASP A 62 0.45 -5.75 17.19
CA ASP A 62 -0.35 -6.71 17.97
C ASP A 62 -1.13 -7.62 17.01
N GLU A 63 -0.55 -8.77 16.66
CA GLU A 63 -1.37 -9.98 16.73
C GLU A 63 -0.82 -10.84 17.87
N PRO A 64 -1.45 -10.80 19.06
CA PRO A 64 -1.13 -11.72 20.13
C PRO A 64 -1.76 -13.09 19.82
N ALA A 65 -0.89 -14.09 19.67
CA ALA A 65 -1.09 -15.47 20.10
C ALA A 65 -2.48 -16.09 19.86
N GLU A 66 -2.68 -16.78 18.72
CA GLU A 66 -3.52 -17.98 18.74
C GLU A 66 -2.67 -19.18 19.16
N THR A 67 -2.29 -19.21 20.45
CA THR A 67 -1.90 -20.45 21.10
C THR A 67 -3.15 -21.25 21.43
N ALA A 68 -3.24 -22.44 20.84
CA ALA A 68 -3.86 -23.64 21.42
C ALA A 68 -5.33 -23.56 21.85
N GLU A 69 -6.21 -24.10 21.01
CA GLU A 69 -7.23 -25.04 21.51
C GLU A 69 -6.80 -26.47 21.16
N PHE A 70 -5.92 -26.99 22.00
CA PHE A 70 -5.87 -28.41 22.30
C PHE A 70 -7.25 -28.80 22.83
N SER A 71 -8.08 -29.48 22.03
CA SER A 71 -9.23 -30.22 22.55
C SER A 71 -8.80 -31.65 22.87
N PRO A 72 -8.53 -32.01 24.13
CA PRO A 72 -8.58 -33.39 24.56
C PRO A 72 -10.04 -33.75 24.84
N ASP A 73 -10.44 -34.90 24.32
CA ASP A 73 -11.57 -35.71 24.80
C ASP A 73 -12.98 -35.11 24.69
N ASP A 74 -13.67 -35.40 23.59
CA ASP A 74 -15.06 -35.85 23.71
C ASP A 74 -15.19 -37.17 22.95
N GLY A 75 -15.29 -38.25 23.72
CA GLY A 75 -15.47 -39.59 23.21
C GLY A 75 -16.81 -39.72 22.48
N GLN A 76 -16.76 -39.83 21.14
CA GLN A 76 -17.90 -40.29 20.37
C GLN A 76 -17.72 -41.74 19.89
N ARG A 77 -18.19 -42.63 20.74
CA ARG A 77 -18.65 -44.00 20.49
C ARG A 77 -19.48 -44.12 19.20
N LEU A 78 -19.07 -44.92 18.20
CA LEU A 78 -19.98 -45.56 17.22
C LEU A 78 -19.41 -46.89 16.63
N SER A 79 -20.00 -47.99 17.11
CA SER A 79 -20.32 -49.28 16.46
C SER A 79 -19.65 -49.71 15.13
N GLY A 80 -19.01 -50.88 15.20
CA GLY A 80 -18.74 -51.80 14.08
C GLY A 80 -18.34 -53.17 14.63
#